data_AF-A0A0X3BP83-F1
#
_entry.id   AF-A0A0X3BP83-F1
#
_cell.length_a   1.000
_cell.length_b   1.000
_cell.length_c   1.000
_cell.angle_alpha   90.00
_cell.angle_beta   90.00
_cell.angle_gamma   90.00
#
_symmetry.space_group_name_H-M   'P 1'
#
loop_
_entity.id
_entity.type
_entity.pdbx_description
1 polymer ?
#
loop_
_entity_poly.entity_id
_entity_poly.type
_entity_poly.pdbx_seq_one_letter_code
_entity_poly.pdbx_strand_id
1 'polypeptide(L)'
;MNSCWPGSLPEPSVRTLGDMRCVLANPDRSGNIPLYYMYRDLALTAGDRAYLREQNVRFDITVIPPGTVGGEYVKTKGHHHPLSPSGIGYPELYQVFAGGALPPAERSQ
;
A
#
# COMPACT_ATOMS: atom_id res chain seq x y z
N MET A 1 -0.28 11.77 -13.76
CA MET A 1 -1.09 11.19 -12.67
C MET A 1 -2.04 12.26 -12.14
N ASN A 2 -2.85 12.90 -13.01
CA ASN A 2 -3.36 14.25 -12.71
C ASN A 2 -4.85 14.32 -12.34
N SER A 3 -5.45 13.29 -11.71
CA SER A 3 -6.87 13.43 -11.32
C SER A 3 -7.40 12.54 -10.19
N CYS A 4 -6.60 11.66 -9.57
CA CYS A 4 -7.15 10.69 -8.61
C CYS A 4 -7.22 11.22 -7.17
N TRP A 5 -6.43 12.23 -6.82
CA TRP A 5 -6.40 12.84 -5.49
C TRP A 5 -6.27 14.36 -5.63
N PRO A 6 -7.22 15.15 -5.09
CA PRO A 6 -7.20 16.61 -5.25
C PRO A 6 -6.30 17.34 -4.24
N GLY A 7 -5.80 16.65 -3.20
CA GLY A 7 -4.90 17.23 -2.20
C GLY A 7 -3.42 17.14 -2.56
N SER A 8 -2.56 17.73 -1.74
CA SER A 8 -1.11 17.53 -1.82
C SER A 8 -0.73 16.13 -1.34
N LEU A 9 0.24 15.51 -1.99
CA LEU A 9 0.83 14.24 -1.55
C LEU A 9 2.12 14.51 -0.75
N PRO A 10 2.32 13.87 0.42
CA PRO A 10 3.58 13.95 1.15
C PRO A 10 4.68 13.13 0.45
N GLU A 11 5.89 13.18 0.98
CA GLU A 11 6.95 12.25 0.56
C GLU A 11 6.49 10.79 0.80
N PRO A 12 6.58 9.91 -0.22
CA PRO A 12 6.09 8.55 -0.09
C PRO A 12 7.05 7.67 0.72
N SER A 13 6.47 6.72 1.45
CA SER A 13 7.21 5.54 1.87
C SER A 13 7.41 4.62 0.66
N VAL A 14 8.67 4.39 0.28
CA VAL A 14 9.02 3.54 -0.87
C VAL A 14 9.25 2.10 -0.42
N ARG A 15 8.73 1.15 -1.19
CA ARG A 15 9.05 -0.27 -1.05
C ARG A 15 9.95 -0.71 -2.18
N THR A 16 11.11 -1.22 -1.81
CA THR A 16 12.16 -1.60 -2.75
C THR A 16 12.13 -3.09 -3.04
N LEU A 17 12.85 -3.51 -4.08
CA LEU A 17 13.07 -4.92 -4.38
C LEU A 17 13.70 -5.66 -3.20
N GLY A 18 14.66 -5.04 -2.51
CA GLY A 18 15.26 -5.58 -1.29
C GLY A 18 14.24 -5.84 -0.17
N ASP A 19 13.29 -4.92 0.04
CA ASP A 19 12.24 -5.06 1.08
C ASP A 19 11.27 -6.23 0.80
N MET A 20 11.16 -6.60 -0.47
CA MET A 20 10.25 -7.61 -0.98
C MET A 20 10.88 -9.01 -1.03
N ARG A 21 12.19 -9.16 -0.73
CA ARG A 21 12.93 -10.43 -0.87
C ARG A 21 12.20 -11.66 -0.34
N CYS A 22 11.56 -11.56 0.82
CA CYS A 22 10.87 -12.69 1.47
C CYS A 22 9.55 -13.12 0.79
N VAL A 23 9.07 -12.37 -0.20
CA VAL A 23 7.81 -12.65 -0.92
C VAL A 23 8.00 -12.77 -2.44
N LEU A 24 9.25 -12.69 -2.94
CA LEU A 24 9.57 -12.91 -4.35
C LEU A 24 9.64 -14.41 -4.64
N ALA A 25 9.13 -14.84 -5.79
CA ALA A 25 9.37 -16.21 -6.26
C ALA A 25 10.85 -16.52 -6.47
N ASN A 26 11.66 -15.52 -6.83
CA ASN A 26 13.11 -15.64 -6.92
C ASN A 26 13.80 -14.63 -5.97
N PRO A 27 14.23 -15.07 -4.77
CA PRO A 27 14.76 -14.19 -3.74
C PRO A 27 16.21 -13.72 -4.01
N ASP A 28 16.92 -14.33 -4.97
CA ASP A 28 18.29 -13.91 -5.33
C ASP A 28 18.30 -12.54 -6.03
N ARG A 29 17.14 -12.10 -6.53
CA ARG A 29 16.93 -10.74 -7.03
C ARG A 29 16.75 -9.78 -5.85
N SER A 30 17.80 -9.03 -5.56
CA SER A 30 17.77 -7.96 -4.55
C SER A 30 18.35 -6.66 -5.10
N GLY A 31 18.00 -5.54 -4.49
CA GLY A 31 18.51 -4.22 -4.90
C GLY A 31 17.64 -3.08 -4.39
N ASN A 32 18.14 -1.85 -4.53
CA ASN A 32 17.44 -0.63 -4.10
C ASN A 32 16.49 -0.09 -5.18
N ILE A 33 15.85 -0.98 -5.93
CA ILE A 33 14.94 -0.61 -7.03
C ILE A 33 13.55 -0.35 -6.42
N PRO A 34 12.96 0.85 -6.56
CA PRO A 34 11.60 1.12 -6.12
C PRO A 34 10.59 0.25 -6.86
N LEU A 35 9.70 -0.41 -6.11
CA LEU A 35 8.63 -1.24 -6.64
C LEU A 35 7.27 -0.59 -6.48
N TYR A 36 6.96 0.01 -5.33
CA TYR A 36 5.72 0.75 -5.15
C TYR A 36 5.86 1.82 -4.07
N TYR A 37 4.92 2.77 -4.08
CA TYR A 37 4.93 3.98 -3.27
C TYR A 37 3.68 4.04 -2.42
N MET A 38 3.83 4.39 -1.14
CA MET A 38 2.71 4.56 -0.21
C MET A 38 2.71 5.98 0.34
N TYR A 39 1.60 6.68 0.11
CA TYR A 39 1.30 7.99 0.67
C TYR A 39 0.33 7.79 1.82
N ARG A 40 0.77 8.05 3.05
CA ARG A 40 0.05 7.65 4.27
C ARG A 40 -0.51 8.84 5.02
N ASP A 41 -1.52 8.58 5.85
CA ASP A 41 -2.18 9.58 6.70
C ASP A 41 -2.63 10.80 5.87
N LEU A 42 -3.35 10.53 4.77
CA LEU A 42 -3.85 11.55 3.85
C LEU A 42 -5.16 12.15 4.35
N ALA A 43 -5.29 13.47 4.18
CA ALA A 43 -6.49 14.24 4.47
C ALA A 43 -6.48 15.50 3.59
N LEU A 44 -7.64 15.98 3.15
CA LEU A 44 -7.74 17.18 2.31
C LEU A 44 -7.52 18.46 3.12
N THR A 45 -8.02 18.48 4.34
CA THR A 45 -7.87 19.61 5.27
C THR A 45 -7.37 19.14 6.64
N ALA A 46 -6.94 20.09 7.47
CA ALA A 46 -6.62 19.82 8.88
C ALA A 46 -7.85 19.34 9.68
N GLY A 47 -9.05 19.84 9.33
CA GLY A 47 -10.32 19.39 9.91
C GLY A 47 -10.62 17.94 9.58
N ASP A 48 -10.46 17.53 8.31
CA ASP A 48 -10.65 16.13 7.91
C ASP A 48 -9.67 15.21 8.62
N ARG A 49 -8.42 15.65 8.79
CA ARG A 49 -7.40 14.90 9.54
C ARG A 49 -7.80 14.69 10.99
N ALA A 50 -8.31 15.72 11.66
CA ALA A 50 -8.78 15.61 13.03
C ALA A 50 -9.96 14.64 13.13
N TYR A 51 -10.95 14.79 12.23
CA TYR A 51 -12.11 13.91 12.17
C TYR A 51 -11.73 12.43 11.94
N LEU A 52 -10.87 12.14 10.96
CA LEU A 52 -10.41 10.77 10.68
C LEU A 52 -9.73 10.14 11.90
N ARG A 53 -8.90 10.92 12.62
CA ARG A 53 -8.23 10.47 13.85
C ARG A 53 -9.22 10.20 14.98
N GLU A 54 -10.21 11.07 15.19
CA GLU A 54 -11.28 10.86 16.17
C GLU A 54 -12.07 9.58 15.91
N GLN A 55 -12.25 9.22 14.63
CA GLN A 55 -12.94 7.99 14.22
C GLN A 55 -12.02 6.75 14.16
N ASN A 56 -10.73 6.87 14.49
CA ASN A 56 -9.72 5.82 14.29
C ASN A 56 -9.65 5.29 12.85
N VAL A 57 -9.84 6.17 11.86
CA VAL A 57 -9.75 5.86 10.44
C VAL A 57 -8.47 6.47 9.87
N ARG A 58 -7.78 5.72 9.02
CA ARG A 58 -6.63 6.22 8.25
C ARG A 58 -6.89 6.01 6.76
N PHE A 59 -6.58 7.02 5.97
CA PHE A 59 -6.64 6.96 4.51
C PHE A 59 -5.24 7.01 3.92
N ASP A 60 -4.90 6.02 3.09
CA ASP A 60 -3.61 5.88 2.43
C ASP A 60 -3.84 5.70 0.92
N ILE A 61 -2.93 6.22 0.09
CA ILE A 61 -2.88 5.93 -1.36
C ILE A 61 -1.62 5.11 -1.64
N THR A 62 -1.81 3.96 -2.29
CA THR A 62 -0.69 3.16 -2.81
C THR A 62 -0.64 3.24 -4.32
N VAL A 63 0.52 3.57 -4.86
CA VAL A 63 0.79 3.59 -6.30
C VAL A 63 1.68 2.40 -6.64
N ILE A 64 1.16 1.48 -7.45
CA ILE A 64 1.86 0.30 -7.94
C ILE A 64 2.08 0.50 -9.45
N PRO A 65 3.29 0.88 -9.88
CA PRO A 65 3.61 0.96 -11.30
C PRO A 65 3.44 -0.40 -12.00
N PRO A 66 2.99 -0.42 -13.26
CA PRO A 66 2.96 -1.65 -14.04
C PRO A 66 4.39 -2.17 -14.25
N GLY A 67 4.59 -3.46 -14.08
CA GLY A 67 5.90 -4.08 -14.29
C GLY A 67 5.97 -5.50 -13.77
N THR A 68 7.10 -6.15 -14.07
CA THR A 68 7.41 -7.49 -13.57
C THR A 68 8.81 -7.55 -12.98
N VAL A 69 8.97 -8.42 -11.98
CA VAL A 69 10.24 -8.74 -11.33
C VAL A 69 10.40 -10.25 -11.38
N GLY A 70 11.39 -10.72 -12.13
CA GLY A 70 11.68 -12.16 -12.21
C GLY A 70 10.51 -13.00 -12.74
N GLY A 71 9.65 -12.42 -13.59
CA GLY A 71 8.47 -13.08 -14.15
C GLY A 71 7.19 -12.94 -13.32
N GLU A 72 7.25 -12.36 -12.11
CA GLU A 72 6.06 -12.02 -11.31
C GLU A 72 5.66 -10.56 -11.52
N TYR A 73 4.38 -10.24 -11.49
CA TYR A 73 3.92 -8.84 -11.44
C TYR A 73 4.36 -8.17 -10.14
N VAL A 74 4.62 -6.87 -10.20
CA VAL A 74 4.82 -6.06 -8.99
C VAL A 74 3.57 -6.18 -8.10
N LYS A 75 3.81 -6.55 -6.84
CA LYS A 75 2.77 -6.78 -5.82
C LYS A 75 3.14 -6.07 -4.53
N THR A 76 2.16 -5.85 -3.65
CA THR A 76 2.43 -5.37 -2.30
C THR A 76 3.01 -6.51 -1.44
N LYS A 77 3.76 -6.17 -0.38
CA LYS A 77 4.35 -7.17 0.52
C LYS A 77 3.30 -8.05 1.23
N GLY A 78 2.10 -7.52 1.45
CA GLY A 78 1.13 -8.08 2.38
C GLY A 78 1.54 -7.86 3.84
N HIS A 79 0.55 -7.82 4.74
CA HIS A 79 0.76 -7.84 6.18
C HIS A 79 -0.56 -8.20 6.89
N HIS A 80 -0.46 -8.75 8.10
CA HIS A 80 -1.61 -8.89 8.99
C HIS A 80 -1.81 -7.60 9.76
N HIS A 81 -3.07 -7.20 9.94
CA HIS A 81 -3.40 -6.05 10.79
C HIS A 81 -3.21 -6.39 12.27
N PRO A 82 -2.73 -5.43 13.08
CA PRO A 82 -2.71 -5.62 14.52
C PRO A 82 -4.14 -5.79 15.06
N LEU A 83 -4.26 -6.47 16.19
CA LEU A 83 -5.54 -6.63 16.86
C LEU A 83 -6.04 -5.28 17.38
N SER A 84 -7.31 -4.98 17.10
CA SER A 84 -8.05 -3.88 17.72
C SER A 84 -8.43 -4.24 19.17
N PRO A 85 -8.94 -3.28 19.97
CA PRO A 85 -9.39 -3.55 21.34
C PRO A 85 -10.45 -4.65 21.46
N SER A 86 -11.20 -4.95 20.39
CA SER A 86 -12.16 -6.06 20.35
C SER A 86 -11.54 -7.41 20.00
N GLY A 87 -10.22 -7.48 19.82
CA GLY A 87 -9.49 -8.72 19.53
C GLY A 87 -9.54 -9.17 18.07
N ILE A 88 -10.10 -8.35 17.16
CA ILE A 88 -10.10 -8.60 15.71
C ILE A 88 -9.19 -7.61 14.98
N GLY A 89 -8.64 -8.00 13.83
CA GLY A 89 -7.85 -7.09 12.99
C GLY A 89 -8.69 -5.89 12.51
N TYR A 90 -8.07 -4.72 12.41
CA TYR A 90 -8.75 -3.54 11.86
C TYR A 90 -9.17 -3.79 10.41
N PRO A 91 -10.45 -3.63 10.05
CA PRO A 91 -10.88 -3.83 8.67
C PRO A 91 -10.25 -2.77 7.75
N GLU A 92 -10.06 -3.12 6.48
CA GLU A 92 -9.53 -2.23 5.45
C GLU A 92 -10.44 -2.26 4.22
N LEU A 93 -10.75 -1.07 3.69
CA LEU A 93 -11.54 -0.90 2.47
C LEU A 93 -10.63 -0.38 1.36
N TYR A 94 -10.60 -1.08 0.23
CA TYR A 94 -9.80 -0.70 -0.93
C TYR A 94 -10.66 -0.14 -2.06
N GLN A 95 -10.22 0.96 -2.66
CA GLN A 95 -10.78 1.54 -3.88
C GLN A 95 -9.69 1.65 -4.95
N VAL A 96 -10.01 1.23 -6.18
CA VAL A 96 -9.14 1.42 -7.33
C VAL A 96 -9.46 2.77 -7.98
N PHE A 97 -8.54 3.74 -7.86
CA PHE A 97 -8.71 5.06 -8.47
C PHE A 97 -8.37 5.10 -9.96
N ALA A 98 -7.45 4.26 -10.43
CA ALA A 98 -7.05 4.16 -11.83
C ALA A 98 -6.37 2.81 -12.13
N GLY A 99 -6.45 2.38 -13.39
CA GLY A 99 -5.88 1.11 -13.84
C GLY A 99 -6.75 -0.11 -13.50
N GLY A 100 -6.20 -1.30 -13.72
CA GLY A 100 -6.79 -2.58 -13.32
C GLY A 100 -5.92 -3.25 -12.29
N ALA A 101 -6.53 -3.83 -11.26
CA ALA A 101 -5.86 -4.60 -10.24
C ALA A 101 -6.58 -5.95 -10.06
N LEU A 102 -5.80 -6.99 -9.79
CA LEU A 102 -6.34 -8.23 -9.24
C LEU A 102 -6.09 -8.22 -7.73
N PRO A 103 -7.07 -8.61 -6.89
CA PRO A 103 -6.84 -8.71 -5.46
C PRO A 103 -5.70 -9.68 -5.19
N PRO A 104 -4.82 -9.39 -4.21
CA PRO A 104 -3.71 -10.28 -3.89
C PRO A 104 -4.26 -11.64 -3.47
N ALA A 105 -3.79 -12.71 -4.12
CA ALA A 105 -4.07 -14.07 -3.71
C ALA A 105 -3.19 -14.43 -2.50
N GLU A 106 -3.82 -14.84 -1.41
CA GLU A 106 -3.11 -15.37 -0.25
C GLU A 106 -2.50 -16.72 -0.62
N ARG A 107 -1.17 -16.85 -0.48
CA ARG A 107 -0.50 -18.15 -0.55
C ARG A 107 -0.30 -18.61 0.88
N SER A 108 -0.95 -19.71 1.25
CA SER A 108 -0.63 -20.41 2.50
C SER A 108 0.86 -20.76 2.47
N GLN A 109 1.59 -20.31 3.49
CA GLN A 109 2.97 -20.73 3.75
C GLN A 109 3.00 -22.19 4.19
#